data_AF-A0A9D9PUG0-F1
#
_entry.id   AF-A0A9D9PUG0-F1
#
_cell.length_a   1.000
_cell.length_b   1.000
_cell.length_c   1.000
_cell.angle_alpha   90.00
_cell.angle_beta   90.00
_cell.angle_gamma   90.00
#
_symmetry.space_group_name_H-M   'P 1'
#
loop_
_entity.id
_entity.type
_entity.pdbx_description
1 polymer ?
#
loop_
_entity_poly.entity_id
_entity_poly.type
_entity_poly.pdbx_seq_one_letter_code
_entity_poly.pdbx_strand_id
1 'polypeptide(L)'
;MDQFKKMLPAALSLILTAAMVAASEFFHDKEIIFPEITAIAIGALVAPKQSWNASRLRLLLTMTAAAAAGVGMVFIPLPYVLKVPLAVMCAVMFVTVSKTEFLPAISACVLPVLLGTKSPVYIGSVVIMTSLILLAQIILERCGIREKNVYTPVMPDKQLLMLRIKQTIAVSIICIIPTMTREIFFIAPPLIVTFFEMSNPKSKLLENIAQIIMLIALGAVSGVLSRFLLTEKLGVPLAISAVISCAIMLMAVCSMKLYFPPCGAIATLPFIIPEGAMMRFPIEIMAGTLIFACVVVAVSKEQRIALRVKEILGPQN
;
A
#
# COMPACT_ATOMS: atom_id res chain seq x y z
N MET A 1 6.16 31.24 -7.59
CA MET A 1 4.81 30.69 -7.38
C MET A 1 4.70 29.24 -7.88
N ASP A 2 5.29 28.89 -9.04
CA ASP A 2 5.23 27.52 -9.59
C ASP A 2 5.97 26.45 -8.79
N GLN A 3 7.12 26.78 -8.20
CA GLN A 3 7.87 25.83 -7.37
C GLN A 3 7.11 25.49 -6.07
N PHE A 4 6.46 26.48 -5.44
CA PHE A 4 5.61 26.26 -4.27
C PHE A 4 4.42 25.35 -4.59
N LYS A 5 3.72 25.58 -5.71
CA LYS A 5 2.61 24.73 -6.16
C LYS A 5 3.05 23.27 -6.40
N LYS A 6 4.28 23.06 -6.90
CA LYS A 6 4.84 21.72 -7.11
C LYS A 6 5.22 21.02 -5.80
N MET A 7 5.68 21.77 -4.79
CA MET A 7 6.11 21.20 -3.51
C MET A 7 4.97 21.00 -2.51
N LEU A 8 3.86 21.72 -2.65
CA LEU A 8 2.75 21.68 -1.71
C LEU A 8 2.16 20.27 -1.49
N PRO A 9 1.92 19.42 -2.52
CA PRO A 9 1.39 18.08 -2.28
C PRO A 9 2.34 17.18 -1.49
N ALA A 10 3.66 17.30 -1.74
CA ALA A 10 4.68 16.58 -0.98
C ALA A 10 4.73 17.07 0.47
N ALA A 11 4.69 18.38 0.70
CA ALA A 11 4.63 18.97 2.03
C ALA A 11 3.39 18.51 2.82
N LEU A 12 2.21 18.49 2.18
CA LEU A 12 0.97 17.99 2.79
C LEU A 12 1.09 16.49 3.15
N SER A 13 1.74 15.71 2.30
CA SER A 13 1.98 14.28 2.57
C SER A 13 2.85 14.10 3.82
N LEU A 14 3.93 14.89 3.94
CA LEU A 14 4.80 14.87 5.12
C LEU A 14 4.08 15.36 6.39
N ILE A 15 3.26 16.40 6.29
CA ILE A 15 2.45 16.90 7.42
C ILE A 15 1.46 15.83 7.90
N LEU A 16 0.81 15.12 6.98
CA LEU A 16 -0.12 14.05 7.32
C LEU A 16 0.60 12.86 7.96
N THR A 17 1.78 12.48 7.47
CA THR A 17 2.63 11.47 8.13
C THR A 17 3.02 11.92 9.53
N ALA A 18 3.48 13.16 9.69
CA ALA A 18 3.85 13.73 10.99
C ALA A 18 2.67 13.69 11.96
N ALA A 19 1.49 14.13 11.52
CA ALA A 19 0.28 14.15 12.33
C ALA A 19 -0.13 12.74 12.79
N MET A 20 -0.08 11.75 11.88
CA MET A 20 -0.41 10.35 12.20
C MET A 20 0.52 9.79 13.28
N VAL A 21 1.83 9.95 13.09
CA VAL A 21 2.81 9.37 14.00
C VAL A 21 2.87 10.13 15.32
N ALA A 22 2.76 11.47 15.29
CA ALA A 22 2.68 12.27 16.51
C ALA A 22 1.41 11.96 17.33
N ALA A 23 0.27 11.72 16.68
CA ALA A 23 -0.94 11.26 17.37
C ALA A 23 -0.71 9.91 18.05
N SER A 24 -0.06 8.97 17.37
CA SER A 24 0.33 7.67 17.96
C SER A 24 1.23 7.83 19.19
N GLU A 25 2.22 8.72 19.13
CA GLU A 25 3.09 9.01 20.28
C GLU A 25 2.31 9.63 21.44
N PHE A 26 1.44 10.60 21.15
CA PHE A 26 0.66 11.32 22.16
C PHE A 26 -0.36 10.43 22.87
N PHE A 27 -1.05 9.56 22.13
CA PHE A 27 -2.02 8.61 22.69
C PHE A 27 -1.38 7.30 23.18
N HIS A 28 -0.06 7.14 23.00
CA HIS A 28 0.67 5.91 23.29
C HIS A 28 0.07 4.66 22.64
N ASP A 29 -0.55 4.83 21.46
CA ASP A 29 -1.22 3.75 20.73
C ASP A 29 -0.66 3.63 19.31
N LYS A 30 0.09 2.54 19.07
CA LYS A 30 0.72 2.25 17.78
C LYS A 30 -0.30 1.84 16.71
N GLU A 31 -1.52 1.45 17.09
CA GLU A 31 -2.58 1.11 16.12
C GLU A 31 -3.10 2.34 15.35
N ILE A 32 -2.76 3.57 15.80
CA ILE A 32 -3.01 4.81 15.07
C ILE A 32 -2.16 4.91 13.80
N ILE A 33 -0.94 4.36 13.83
CA ILE A 33 -0.05 4.40 12.69
C ILE A 33 -0.53 3.38 11.66
N PHE A 34 -1.03 3.91 10.55
CA PHE A 34 -1.44 3.12 9.40
C PHE A 34 -0.55 3.46 8.21
N PRO A 35 0.51 2.69 7.94
CA PRO A 35 1.54 3.00 6.94
C PRO A 35 1.00 3.32 5.54
N GLU A 36 -0.11 2.68 5.17
CA GLU A 36 -0.83 2.87 3.91
C GLU A 36 -1.33 4.29 3.71
N ILE A 37 -1.51 5.10 4.77
CA ILE A 37 -1.80 6.54 4.63
C ILE A 37 -0.71 7.24 3.82
N THR A 38 0.55 6.88 4.04
CA THR A 38 1.67 7.40 3.25
C THR A 38 1.56 6.98 1.79
N ALA A 39 1.17 5.73 1.53
CA ALA A 39 0.90 5.28 0.16
C ALA A 39 -0.24 6.08 -0.48
N ILE A 40 -1.36 6.25 0.23
CA ILE A 40 -2.51 7.02 -0.25
C ILE A 40 -2.11 8.48 -0.48
N ALA A 41 -1.29 9.09 0.37
CA ALA A 41 -0.78 10.45 0.18
C ALA A 41 0.08 10.55 -1.10
N ILE A 42 0.99 9.60 -1.33
CA ILE A 42 1.78 9.54 -2.57
C ILE A 42 0.86 9.41 -3.79
N GLY A 43 -0.07 8.46 -3.78
CA GLY A 43 -0.93 8.17 -4.93
C GLY A 43 -2.02 9.22 -5.19
N ALA A 44 -2.54 9.87 -4.14
CA ALA A 44 -3.67 10.79 -4.22
C ALA A 44 -3.26 12.28 -4.23
N LEU A 45 -2.08 12.63 -3.71
CA LEU A 45 -1.60 14.02 -3.61
C LEU A 45 -0.37 14.26 -4.48
N VAL A 46 0.65 13.41 -4.40
CA VAL A 46 1.96 13.65 -5.04
C VAL A 46 1.98 13.20 -6.51
N ALA A 47 1.37 12.07 -6.81
CA ALA A 47 1.30 11.56 -8.18
C ALA A 47 0.59 12.55 -9.12
N PRO A 48 1.12 12.81 -10.33
CA PRO A 48 0.55 13.78 -11.28
C PRO A 48 -0.89 13.46 -11.66
N LYS A 49 -1.18 12.16 -11.77
CA LYS A 49 -2.53 11.60 -11.87
C LYS A 49 -2.72 10.63 -10.73
N GLN A 50 -3.95 10.50 -10.26
CA GLN A 50 -4.25 9.54 -9.20
C GLN A 50 -3.86 8.12 -9.63
N SER A 51 -3.11 7.40 -8.80
CA SER A 51 -2.57 6.08 -9.14
C SER A 51 -3.66 5.02 -9.35
N TRP A 52 -4.86 5.24 -8.79
CA TRP A 52 -5.98 4.30 -8.85
C TRP A 52 -7.25 4.96 -9.38
N ASN A 53 -8.04 4.18 -10.11
CA ASN A 53 -9.36 4.58 -10.54
C ASN A 53 -10.40 4.35 -9.44
N ALA A 54 -10.69 5.42 -8.68
CA ALA A 54 -11.68 5.42 -7.60
C ALA A 54 -12.19 6.84 -7.35
N SER A 55 -13.50 6.97 -7.10
CA SER A 55 -14.06 8.20 -6.55
C SER A 55 -13.75 8.33 -5.06
N ARG A 56 -13.75 9.56 -4.53
CA ARG A 56 -13.43 9.84 -3.12
C ARG A 56 -14.29 9.06 -2.14
N LEU A 57 -15.60 9.01 -2.41
CA LEU A 57 -16.54 8.26 -1.58
C LEU A 57 -16.26 6.75 -1.63
N ARG A 58 -16.01 6.19 -2.82
CA ARG A 58 -15.67 4.76 -2.95
C ARG A 58 -14.36 4.45 -2.24
N LEU A 59 -13.36 5.32 -2.35
CA LEU A 59 -12.08 5.18 -1.64
C LEU A 59 -12.31 5.09 -0.13
N LEU A 60 -13.02 6.06 0.46
CA LEU A 60 -13.30 6.08 1.89
C LEU A 60 -14.10 4.85 2.35
N LEU A 61 -15.18 4.52 1.64
CA LEU A 61 -16.03 3.38 1.99
C LEU A 61 -15.30 2.05 1.87
N THR A 62 -14.52 1.84 0.79
CA THR A 62 -13.75 0.62 0.58
C THR A 62 -12.64 0.48 1.64
N MET A 63 -11.93 1.56 1.99
CA MET A 63 -10.95 1.54 3.10
C MET A 63 -11.60 1.17 4.42
N THR A 64 -12.72 1.80 4.75
CA THR A 64 -13.42 1.60 6.02
C THR A 64 -13.95 0.17 6.13
N ALA A 65 -14.58 -0.35 5.07
CA ALA A 65 -15.07 -1.73 5.03
C ALA A 65 -13.92 -2.74 5.15
N ALA A 66 -12.81 -2.50 4.46
CA ALA A 66 -11.63 -3.36 4.54
C ALA A 66 -11.01 -3.38 5.95
N ALA A 67 -10.83 -2.20 6.57
CA ALA A 67 -10.30 -2.11 7.94
C ALA A 67 -11.21 -2.79 8.96
N ALA A 68 -12.53 -2.58 8.87
CA ALA A 68 -13.50 -3.22 9.74
C ALA A 68 -13.51 -4.74 9.58
N ALA A 69 -13.44 -5.25 8.34
CA ALA A 69 -13.36 -6.68 8.07
C ALA A 69 -12.04 -7.28 8.59
N GLY A 70 -10.92 -6.60 8.41
CA GLY A 70 -9.61 -7.01 8.90
C GLY A 70 -9.58 -7.16 10.43
N VAL A 71 -10.03 -6.13 11.15
CA VAL A 71 -10.18 -6.18 12.62
C VAL A 71 -11.17 -7.26 13.04
N GLY A 72 -12.31 -7.39 12.34
CA GLY A 72 -13.29 -8.45 12.59
C GLY A 72 -12.71 -9.86 12.46
N MET A 73 -11.86 -10.11 11.46
CA MET A 73 -11.21 -11.40 11.24
C MET A 73 -10.26 -11.81 12.37
N VAL A 74 -9.69 -10.85 13.12
CA VAL A 74 -8.82 -11.15 14.25
C VAL A 74 -9.57 -11.92 15.34
N PHE A 75 -10.86 -11.64 15.53
CA PHE A 75 -11.71 -12.31 16.53
C PHE A 75 -12.11 -13.74 16.16
N ILE A 76 -12.00 -14.13 14.89
CA ILE A 76 -12.33 -15.49 14.45
C ILE A 76 -11.19 -16.44 14.88
N PRO A 77 -11.43 -17.57 15.55
CA PRO A 77 -10.39 -18.49 16.02
C PRO A 77 -9.86 -19.40 14.90
N LEU A 78 -9.29 -18.81 13.85
CA LEU A 78 -8.65 -19.50 12.73
C LEU A 78 -7.12 -19.35 12.75
N PRO A 79 -6.36 -20.33 12.24
CA PRO A 79 -4.92 -20.19 12.05
C PRO A 79 -4.58 -19.12 10.99
N TYR A 80 -3.42 -18.46 11.12
CA TYR A 80 -2.99 -17.39 10.20
C TYR A 80 -2.91 -17.84 8.73
N VAL A 81 -2.54 -19.10 8.50
CA VAL A 81 -2.51 -19.74 7.17
C VAL A 81 -3.86 -19.63 6.45
N LEU A 82 -4.98 -19.61 7.19
CA LEU A 82 -6.32 -19.43 6.63
C LEU A 82 -6.80 -17.98 6.73
N LYS A 83 -6.49 -17.27 7.83
CA LYS A 83 -6.92 -15.88 8.04
C LYS A 83 -6.39 -14.94 6.96
N VAL A 84 -5.12 -15.06 6.58
CA VAL A 84 -4.50 -14.13 5.61
C VAL A 84 -5.12 -14.29 4.20
N PRO A 85 -5.24 -15.50 3.63
CA PRO A 85 -5.99 -15.73 2.39
C PRO A 85 -7.43 -15.19 2.43
N LEU A 86 -8.15 -15.42 3.52
CA LEU A 86 -9.50 -14.92 3.69
C LEU A 86 -9.53 -13.39 3.70
N ALA A 87 -8.61 -12.74 4.41
CA ALA A 87 -8.50 -11.28 4.46
C ALA A 87 -8.23 -10.67 3.08
N VAL A 88 -7.32 -11.28 2.31
CA VAL A 88 -7.04 -10.89 0.93
C VAL A 88 -8.30 -11.07 0.06
N MET A 89 -8.98 -12.21 0.16
CA MET A 89 -10.21 -12.49 -0.58
C MET A 89 -11.30 -11.46 -0.28
N CYS A 90 -11.55 -11.16 0.99
CA CYS A 90 -12.52 -10.14 1.40
C CYS A 90 -12.17 -8.76 0.87
N ALA A 91 -10.90 -8.35 0.95
CA ALA A 91 -10.48 -7.05 0.45
C ALA A 91 -10.60 -6.95 -1.09
N VAL A 92 -10.20 -7.99 -1.81
CA VAL A 92 -10.36 -8.08 -3.26
C VAL A 92 -11.83 -8.04 -3.66
N MET A 93 -12.71 -8.69 -2.89
CA MET A 93 -14.15 -8.61 -3.08
C MET A 93 -14.67 -7.18 -2.89
N PHE A 94 -14.26 -6.47 -1.83
CA PHE A 94 -14.66 -5.08 -1.62
C PHE A 94 -14.20 -4.15 -2.76
N VAL A 95 -12.95 -4.29 -3.22
CA VAL A 95 -12.42 -3.53 -4.36
C VAL A 95 -13.21 -3.81 -5.64
N THR A 96 -13.56 -5.08 -5.87
CA THR A 96 -14.30 -5.51 -7.08
C THR A 96 -15.75 -5.03 -7.05
N VAL A 97 -16.45 -5.19 -5.91
CA VAL A 97 -17.83 -4.72 -5.71
C VAL A 97 -17.90 -3.19 -5.76
N SER A 98 -16.89 -2.50 -5.23
CA SER A 98 -16.79 -1.04 -5.34
C SER A 98 -16.42 -0.57 -6.73
N LYS A 99 -16.22 -1.47 -7.72
CA LYS A 99 -15.88 -1.13 -9.12
C LYS A 99 -14.67 -0.19 -9.21
N THR A 100 -13.71 -0.37 -8.31
CA THR A 100 -12.49 0.45 -8.24
C THR A 100 -11.24 -0.39 -8.50
N GLU A 101 -10.13 0.30 -8.77
CA GLU A 101 -8.77 -0.29 -8.75
C GLU A 101 -8.00 0.12 -7.50
N PHE A 102 -8.71 0.39 -6.40
CA PHE A 102 -8.10 0.94 -5.21
C PHE A 102 -7.54 -0.16 -4.29
N LEU A 103 -6.36 -0.64 -4.69
CA LEU A 103 -5.65 -1.76 -4.07
C LEU A 103 -5.13 -1.53 -2.64
N PRO A 104 -4.87 -0.29 -2.14
CA PRO A 104 -4.51 -0.08 -0.73
C PRO A 104 -5.52 -0.65 0.27
N ALA A 105 -6.76 -0.88 -0.13
CA ALA A 105 -7.75 -1.57 0.69
C ALA A 105 -7.34 -3.02 1.05
N ILE A 106 -6.54 -3.69 0.22
CA ILE A 106 -5.98 -5.01 0.55
C ILE A 106 -5.12 -4.90 1.79
N SER A 107 -4.24 -3.89 1.84
CA SER A 107 -3.42 -3.65 3.01
C SER A 107 -4.23 -3.31 4.26
N ALA A 108 -5.27 -2.47 4.13
CA ALA A 108 -6.15 -2.09 5.24
C ALA A 108 -6.84 -3.30 5.89
N CYS A 109 -7.13 -4.35 5.12
CA CYS A 109 -7.72 -5.58 5.63
C CYS A 109 -6.68 -6.53 6.23
N VAL A 110 -5.54 -6.70 5.56
CA VAL A 110 -4.54 -7.72 5.93
C VAL A 110 -3.67 -7.28 7.11
N LEU A 111 -3.35 -5.99 7.23
CA LEU A 111 -2.48 -5.47 8.30
C LEU A 111 -2.98 -5.81 9.71
N PRO A 112 -4.23 -5.52 10.11
CA PRO A 112 -4.70 -5.86 11.45
C PRO A 112 -4.72 -7.37 11.70
N VAL A 113 -4.94 -8.18 10.65
CA VAL A 113 -4.87 -9.64 10.74
C VAL A 113 -3.45 -10.12 11.04
N LEU A 114 -2.43 -9.54 10.40
CA LEU A 114 -1.03 -9.92 10.65
C LEU A 114 -0.52 -9.46 12.02
N LEU A 115 -0.96 -8.28 12.47
CA LEU A 115 -0.54 -7.71 13.76
C LEU A 115 -1.38 -8.20 14.94
N GLY A 116 -2.51 -8.86 14.69
CA GLY A 116 -3.44 -9.27 15.75
C GLY A 116 -4.18 -8.08 16.40
N THR A 117 -4.36 -6.99 15.66
CA THR A 117 -5.02 -5.75 16.09
C THR A 117 -6.48 -5.99 16.42
N LYS A 118 -6.87 -5.72 17.67
CA LYS A 118 -8.25 -5.90 18.15
C LYS A 118 -8.95 -4.59 18.43
N SER A 119 -8.26 -3.46 18.44
CA SER A 119 -8.89 -2.21 18.88
C SER A 119 -9.61 -1.49 17.73
N PRO A 120 -10.72 -0.80 18.06
CA PRO A 120 -11.45 0.02 17.10
C PRO A 120 -10.66 1.29 16.70
N VAL A 121 -9.59 1.64 17.42
CA VAL A 121 -8.73 2.80 17.13
C VAL A 121 -8.12 2.67 15.74
N TYR A 122 -7.77 1.45 15.31
CA TYR A 122 -7.31 1.21 13.95
C TYR A 122 -8.33 1.65 12.90
N ILE A 123 -9.60 1.25 13.06
CA ILE A 123 -10.68 1.61 12.12
C ILE A 123 -10.90 3.14 12.13
N GLY A 124 -10.96 3.74 13.32
CA GLY A 124 -11.10 5.19 13.46
C GLY A 124 -9.96 5.95 12.79
N SER A 125 -8.73 5.48 12.96
CA SER A 125 -7.53 6.07 12.35
C SER A 125 -7.56 5.98 10.83
N VAL A 126 -7.95 4.83 10.28
CA VAL A 126 -8.14 4.66 8.83
C VAL A 126 -9.16 5.67 8.28
N VAL A 127 -10.30 5.82 8.94
CA VAL A 127 -11.36 6.75 8.51
C VAL A 127 -10.89 8.20 8.58
N ILE A 128 -10.30 8.62 9.71
CA ILE A 128 -9.86 9.99 9.93
C ILE A 128 -8.75 10.36 8.95
N MET A 129 -7.69 9.55 8.88
CA MET A 129 -6.52 9.86 8.06
C MET A 129 -6.85 9.82 6.56
N THR A 130 -7.68 8.87 6.12
CA THR A 130 -8.16 8.84 4.73
C THR A 130 -8.99 10.07 4.42
N SER A 131 -9.87 10.50 5.34
CA SER A 131 -10.68 11.72 5.17
C SER A 131 -9.81 12.97 5.07
N LEU A 132 -8.75 13.08 5.88
CA LEU A 132 -7.79 14.18 5.82
C LEU A 132 -7.05 14.22 4.47
N ILE A 133 -6.63 13.07 3.94
CA ILE A 133 -6.03 13.01 2.58
C ILE A 133 -7.03 13.47 1.52
N LEU A 134 -8.27 12.99 1.57
CA LEU A 134 -9.30 13.38 0.61
C LEU A 134 -9.63 14.88 0.69
N LEU A 135 -9.63 15.45 1.90
CA LEU A 135 -9.79 16.90 2.10
C LEU A 135 -8.61 17.67 1.50
N ALA A 136 -7.38 17.25 1.76
CA ALA A 136 -6.18 17.82 1.16
C ALA A 136 -6.25 17.76 -0.37
N GLN A 137 -6.71 16.63 -0.94
CA GLN A 137 -6.91 16.48 -2.38
C GLN A 137 -7.93 17.50 -2.93
N ILE A 138 -9.06 17.69 -2.25
CA ILE A 138 -10.09 18.68 -2.65
C ILE A 138 -9.54 20.10 -2.62
N ILE A 139 -8.74 20.45 -1.60
CA ILE A 139 -8.12 21.77 -1.48
C ILE A 139 -7.16 22.00 -2.65
N LEU A 140 -6.30 21.03 -2.97
CA LEU A 140 -5.37 21.12 -4.10
C LEU A 140 -6.08 21.28 -5.45
N GLU A 141 -7.21 20.61 -5.66
CA GLU A 141 -8.03 20.76 -6.85
C GLU A 141 -8.69 22.14 -6.94
N ARG A 142 -9.23 22.66 -5.82
CA ARG A 142 -9.82 23.99 -5.76
C ARG A 142 -8.79 25.09 -6.01
N CYS A 143 -7.55 24.89 -5.57
CA CYS A 143 -6.43 25.80 -5.84
C CYS A 143 -5.88 25.69 -7.28
N GLY A 144 -6.43 24.82 -8.12
CA GLY A 144 -5.96 24.60 -9.50
C GLY A 144 -4.56 23.99 -9.57
N ILE A 145 -4.09 23.35 -8.49
CA ILE A 145 -2.78 22.67 -8.43
C ILE A 145 -2.88 21.26 -9.00
N ARG A 146 -4.07 20.64 -8.88
CA ARG A 146 -4.35 19.29 -9.34
C ARG A 146 -5.60 19.24 -10.23
N GLU A 147 -5.56 18.42 -11.26
CA GLU A 147 -6.73 18.12 -12.08
C GLU A 147 -7.73 17.24 -11.32
N LYS A 148 -9.02 17.46 -11.56
CA LYS A 148 -10.07 16.61 -11.00
C LYS A 148 -9.93 15.19 -11.54
N ASN A 149 -9.99 14.22 -10.65
CA ASN A 149 -10.00 12.82 -11.07
C ASN A 149 -11.35 12.46 -11.71
N VAL A 150 -11.32 11.94 -12.94
CA VAL A 150 -12.50 11.42 -13.64
C VAL A 150 -12.60 9.93 -13.37
N TYR A 151 -13.50 9.56 -12.45
CA TYR A 151 -13.76 8.16 -12.15
C TYR A 151 -14.53 7.49 -13.28
N THR A 152 -14.02 6.35 -13.75
CA THR A 152 -14.71 5.47 -14.69
C THR A 152 -14.94 4.11 -14.03
N PRO A 153 -16.18 3.62 -13.91
CA PRO A 153 -16.41 2.33 -13.25
C PRO A 153 -15.67 1.18 -13.93
N VAL A 154 -14.89 0.42 -13.14
CA VAL A 154 -14.24 -0.79 -13.62
C VAL A 154 -15.22 -1.95 -13.45
N MET A 155 -15.78 -2.40 -14.57
CA MET A 155 -16.77 -3.48 -14.54
C MET A 155 -16.09 -4.83 -14.27
N PRO A 156 -16.66 -5.69 -13.40
CA PRO A 156 -16.13 -7.01 -13.11
C PRO A 156 -16.38 -7.95 -14.29
N ASP A 157 -15.55 -7.86 -15.31
CA ASP A 157 -15.56 -8.79 -16.42
C ASP A 157 -14.92 -10.14 -16.03
N LYS A 158 -15.13 -11.16 -16.87
CA LYS A 158 -14.58 -12.50 -16.62
C LYS A 158 -13.05 -12.50 -16.54
N GLN A 159 -12.38 -11.61 -17.27
CA GLN A 159 -10.93 -11.54 -17.32
C GLN A 159 -10.35 -10.98 -16.01
N LEU A 160 -10.93 -9.90 -15.50
CA LEU A 160 -10.57 -9.28 -14.23
C LEU A 160 -10.86 -10.24 -13.07
N LEU A 161 -12.02 -10.88 -13.06
CA LEU A 161 -12.35 -11.88 -12.03
C LEU A 161 -11.35 -13.04 -12.03
N MET A 162 -11.00 -13.57 -13.22
CA MET A 162 -9.99 -14.62 -13.34
C MET A 162 -8.61 -14.14 -12.88
N LEU A 163 -8.23 -12.90 -13.18
CA LEU A 163 -7.00 -12.28 -12.69
C LEU A 163 -7.00 -12.20 -11.16
N ARG A 164 -8.08 -11.71 -10.55
CA ARG A 164 -8.24 -11.62 -9.09
C ARG A 164 -8.14 -12.98 -8.41
N ILE A 165 -8.74 -14.02 -9.00
CA ILE A 165 -8.66 -15.39 -8.49
C ILE A 165 -7.22 -15.89 -8.55
N LYS A 166 -6.54 -15.77 -9.70
CA LYS A 166 -5.13 -16.16 -9.85
C LYS A 166 -4.23 -15.43 -8.84
N GLN A 167 -4.43 -14.12 -8.68
CA GLN A 167 -3.69 -13.31 -7.71
C GLN A 167 -3.91 -13.80 -6.28
N THR A 168 -5.16 -14.05 -5.90
CA THR A 168 -5.53 -14.51 -4.56
C THR A 168 -4.94 -15.89 -4.26
N ILE A 169 -5.00 -16.82 -5.22
CA ILE A 169 -4.38 -18.15 -5.09
C ILE A 169 -2.86 -18.03 -4.93
N ALA A 170 -2.20 -17.24 -5.78
CA ALA A 170 -0.76 -17.05 -5.72
C ALA A 170 -0.31 -16.48 -4.38
N VAL A 171 -0.97 -15.42 -3.90
CA VAL A 171 -0.69 -14.84 -2.58
C VAL A 171 -0.95 -15.86 -1.47
N SER A 172 -2.04 -16.62 -1.55
CA SER A 172 -2.36 -17.64 -0.55
C SER A 172 -1.26 -18.69 -0.41
N ILE A 173 -0.70 -19.15 -1.54
CA ILE A 173 0.42 -20.11 -1.56
C ILE A 173 1.68 -19.47 -0.95
N ILE A 174 2.04 -18.26 -1.36
CA ILE A 174 3.21 -17.53 -0.85
C ILE A 174 3.10 -17.33 0.67
N CYS A 175 1.89 -17.06 1.18
CA CYS A 175 1.65 -16.83 2.60
C CYS A 175 1.81 -18.06 3.50
N ILE A 176 1.82 -19.30 2.96
CA ILE A 176 1.89 -20.52 3.79
C ILE A 176 3.19 -20.54 4.60
N ILE A 177 4.35 -20.39 3.95
CA ILE A 177 5.65 -20.51 4.62
C ILE A 177 5.83 -19.40 5.69
N PRO A 178 5.65 -18.11 5.38
CA PRO A 178 5.82 -17.03 6.36
C PRO A 178 4.86 -17.10 7.55
N THR A 179 3.63 -17.57 7.33
CA THR A 179 2.66 -17.73 8.42
C THR A 179 2.99 -18.91 9.33
N MET A 180 3.67 -19.95 8.83
CA MET A 180 4.17 -21.06 9.63
C MET A 180 5.44 -20.69 10.41
N THR A 181 6.36 -19.94 9.81
CA THR A 181 7.60 -19.50 10.46
C THR A 181 7.44 -18.29 11.36
N ARG A 182 6.27 -17.63 11.33
CA ARG A 182 5.94 -16.37 12.04
C ARG A 182 6.76 -15.15 11.60
N GLU A 183 7.38 -15.21 10.42
CA GLU A 183 8.12 -14.08 9.83
C GLU A 183 7.16 -13.24 8.96
N ILE A 184 6.32 -12.44 9.62
CA ILE A 184 5.16 -11.78 9.00
C ILE A 184 5.53 -10.71 7.97
N PHE A 185 6.74 -10.15 7.97
CA PHE A 185 7.10 -9.07 7.05
C PHE A 185 7.49 -9.56 5.65
N PHE A 186 7.75 -10.87 5.47
CA PHE A 186 7.85 -11.49 4.15
C PHE A 186 6.58 -11.29 3.31
N ILE A 187 5.44 -11.17 3.98
CA ILE A 187 4.12 -10.95 3.37
C ILE A 187 3.53 -9.61 3.83
N ALA A 188 4.39 -8.63 4.11
CA ALA A 188 3.95 -7.30 4.48
C ALA A 188 2.87 -6.82 3.50
N PRO A 189 1.75 -6.27 3.99
CA PRO A 189 0.61 -5.97 3.12
C PRO A 189 0.94 -5.08 1.91
N PRO A 190 1.85 -4.08 2.01
CA PRO A 190 2.32 -3.34 0.84
C PRO A 190 2.95 -4.19 -0.27
N LEU A 191 3.60 -5.32 0.06
CA LEU A 191 4.14 -6.25 -0.94
C LEU A 191 3.03 -7.00 -1.68
N ILE A 192 1.95 -7.36 -0.96
CA ILE A 192 0.76 -7.94 -1.59
C ILE A 192 0.14 -6.92 -2.55
N VAL A 193 -0.03 -5.66 -2.12
CA VAL A 193 -0.54 -4.59 -2.99
C VAL A 193 0.35 -4.41 -4.22
N THR A 194 1.67 -4.42 -4.03
CA THR A 194 2.67 -4.37 -5.12
C THR A 194 2.48 -5.49 -6.12
N PHE A 195 2.33 -6.73 -5.64
CA PHE A 195 2.06 -7.90 -6.48
C PHE A 195 0.78 -7.72 -7.31
N PHE A 196 -0.30 -7.23 -6.68
CA PHE A 196 -1.56 -6.97 -7.36
C PHE A 196 -1.45 -5.84 -8.41
N GLU A 197 -0.71 -4.76 -8.12
CA GLU A 197 -0.46 -3.64 -9.05
C GLU A 197 0.41 -4.06 -10.25
N MET A 198 1.46 -4.84 -10.02
CA MET A 198 2.39 -5.26 -11.07
C MET A 198 1.82 -6.36 -11.97
N SER A 199 0.96 -7.22 -11.43
CA SER A 199 0.30 -8.30 -12.19
C SER A 199 -0.83 -7.79 -13.10
N ASN A 200 -1.19 -6.50 -13.05
CA ASN A 200 -2.15 -5.93 -13.99
C ASN A 200 -1.50 -5.79 -15.38
N PRO A 201 -2.08 -6.36 -16.46
CA PRO A 201 -1.51 -6.30 -17.80
C PRO A 201 -1.23 -4.88 -18.33
N LYS A 202 -1.98 -3.87 -17.86
CA LYS A 202 -1.83 -2.46 -18.24
C LYS A 202 -0.74 -1.73 -17.44
N SER A 203 -0.14 -2.39 -16.45
CA SER A 203 0.81 -1.79 -15.53
C SER A 203 2.19 -1.63 -16.17
N LYS A 204 2.71 -0.40 -16.11
CA LYS A 204 4.11 -0.08 -16.49
C LYS A 204 5.12 -0.45 -15.39
N LEU A 205 4.65 -0.93 -14.24
CA LEU A 205 5.53 -1.23 -13.11
C LEU A 205 6.40 -2.46 -13.37
N LEU A 206 5.90 -3.45 -14.14
CA LEU A 206 6.66 -4.65 -14.47
C LEU A 206 7.87 -4.34 -15.37
N GLU A 207 7.74 -3.35 -16.26
CA GLU A 207 8.85 -2.89 -17.12
C GLU A 207 9.94 -2.19 -16.31
N ASN A 208 9.57 -1.60 -15.16
CA ASN A 208 10.46 -0.89 -14.25
C ASN A 208 10.74 -1.68 -12.97
N ILE A 209 10.70 -3.03 -13.03
CA ILE A 209 10.81 -3.90 -11.84
C ILE A 209 12.05 -3.62 -11.00
N ALA A 210 13.19 -3.34 -11.64
CA ALA A 210 14.43 -3.01 -10.92
C ALA A 210 14.30 -1.70 -10.11
N GLN A 211 13.62 -0.69 -10.66
CA GLN A 211 13.35 0.56 -9.95
C GLN A 211 12.37 0.35 -8.80
N ILE A 212 11.37 -0.52 -8.96
CA ILE A 212 10.44 -0.89 -7.88
C ILE A 212 11.17 -1.59 -6.74
N ILE A 213 12.01 -2.58 -7.04
CA ILE A 213 12.83 -3.28 -6.04
C ILE A 213 13.73 -2.28 -5.30
N MET A 214 14.34 -1.33 -6.02
CA MET A 214 15.17 -0.28 -5.43
C MET A 214 14.37 0.66 -4.52
N LEU A 215 13.17 1.09 -4.92
CA LEU A 215 12.29 1.92 -4.09
C LEU A 215 11.83 1.17 -2.84
N ILE A 216 11.54 -0.12 -2.94
CA ILE A 216 11.18 -0.96 -1.79
C ILE A 216 12.36 -1.10 -0.83
N ALA A 217 13.57 -1.38 -1.35
CA ALA A 217 14.79 -1.45 -0.56
C ALA A 217 15.06 -0.12 0.16
N LEU A 218 14.97 1.00 -0.56
CA LEU A 218 15.15 2.33 0.00
C LEU A 218 14.11 2.64 1.07
N GLY A 219 12.84 2.27 0.85
CA GLY A 219 11.77 2.43 1.84
C GLY A 219 12.09 1.68 3.12
N ALA A 220 12.42 0.40 3.00
CA ALA A 220 12.70 -0.43 4.17
C ALA A 220 13.94 0.05 4.94
N VAL A 221 15.04 0.35 4.24
CA VAL A 221 16.28 0.83 4.85
C VAL A 221 16.11 2.21 5.46
N SER A 222 15.48 3.16 4.75
CA SER A 222 15.29 4.52 5.26
C SER A 222 14.39 4.54 6.50
N GLY A 223 13.32 3.75 6.54
CA GLY A 223 12.43 3.66 7.71
C GLY A 223 13.13 3.06 8.93
N VAL A 224 13.91 1.98 8.75
CA VAL A 224 14.67 1.37 9.84
C VAL A 224 15.80 2.27 10.32
N LEU A 225 16.62 2.81 9.42
CA LEU A 225 17.74 3.66 9.80
C LEU A 225 17.29 4.98 10.45
N SER A 226 16.25 5.61 9.92
CA SER A 226 15.72 6.85 10.54
C SER A 226 15.21 6.58 11.95
N ARG A 227 14.41 5.54 12.16
CA ARG A 227 13.94 5.16 13.49
C ARG A 227 15.10 4.82 14.44
N PHE A 228 16.02 3.95 14.01
CA PHE A 228 17.12 3.48 14.83
C PHE A 228 18.08 4.61 15.22
N LEU A 229 18.50 5.43 14.26
CA LEU A 229 19.47 6.50 14.52
C LEU A 229 18.85 7.69 15.25
N LEU A 230 17.64 8.11 14.88
CA LEU A 230 17.06 9.34 15.40
C LEU A 230 16.25 9.08 16.68
N THR A 231 15.37 8.07 16.68
CA THR A 231 14.51 7.82 17.84
C THR A 231 15.22 7.00 18.91
N GLU A 232 15.85 5.87 18.54
CA GLU A 232 16.43 4.98 19.55
C GLU A 232 17.79 5.46 20.06
N LYS A 233 18.66 6.00 19.19
CA LYS A 233 19.97 6.53 19.62
C LYS A 233 19.97 7.97 20.07
N LEU A 234 19.24 8.86 19.37
CA LEU A 234 19.27 10.30 19.66
C LEU A 234 18.07 10.78 20.51
N GLY A 235 17.09 9.92 20.79
CA GLY A 235 15.92 10.27 21.61
C GLY A 235 14.95 11.24 20.94
N VAL A 236 15.01 11.38 19.62
CA VAL A 236 14.13 12.28 18.85
C VAL A 236 12.74 11.65 18.69
N PRO A 237 11.64 12.44 18.76
CA PRO A 237 10.28 11.96 18.51
C PRO A 237 10.14 11.10 17.25
N LEU A 238 9.38 10.02 17.35
CA LEU A 238 9.07 9.06 16.28
C LEU A 238 8.52 9.77 15.03
N ALA A 239 7.71 10.83 15.23
CA ALA A 239 7.15 11.62 14.15
C ALA A 239 8.22 12.25 13.24
N ILE A 240 9.32 12.73 13.82
CA ILE A 240 10.42 13.34 13.06
C ILE A 240 11.14 12.26 12.22
N SER A 241 11.39 11.11 12.81
CA SER A 241 11.99 9.96 12.11
C SER A 241 11.13 9.49 10.94
N ALA A 242 9.81 9.41 11.13
CA ALA A 242 8.87 9.06 10.08
C ALA A 242 8.83 10.10 8.95
N VAL A 243 8.85 11.39 9.29
CA VAL A 243 8.93 12.47 8.29
C VAL A 243 10.22 12.36 7.48
N ILE A 244 11.35 12.09 8.10
CA ILE A 244 12.64 11.95 7.41
C ILE A 244 12.63 10.75 6.46
N SER A 245 12.13 9.59 6.91
CA SER A 245 11.98 8.42 6.04
C SER A 245 11.05 8.70 4.85
N CYS A 246 9.89 9.31 5.09
CA CYS A 246 8.96 9.68 4.02
C CYS A 246 9.56 10.73 3.08
N ALA A 247 10.33 11.70 3.58
CA ALA A 247 10.98 12.71 2.75
C ALA A 247 12.00 12.06 1.80
N ILE A 248 12.82 11.14 2.29
CA ILE A 248 13.76 10.36 1.47
C ILE A 248 12.99 9.63 0.36
N MET A 249 11.89 8.97 0.70
CA MET A 249 11.08 8.26 -0.28
C MET A 249 10.38 9.15 -1.29
N LEU A 250 9.83 10.29 -0.86
CA LEU A 250 9.22 11.26 -1.77
C LEU A 250 10.25 11.83 -2.74
N MET A 251 11.46 12.15 -2.25
CA MET A 251 12.55 12.60 -3.11
C MET A 251 12.91 11.53 -4.15
N ALA A 252 13.03 10.27 -3.74
CA ALA A 252 13.33 9.15 -4.65
C ALA A 252 12.24 8.96 -5.72
N VAL A 253 10.97 8.89 -5.31
CA VAL A 253 9.82 8.74 -6.22
C VAL A 253 9.74 9.89 -7.22
N CYS A 254 9.94 11.13 -6.77
CA CYS A 254 9.93 12.32 -7.63
C CYS A 254 11.12 12.31 -8.61
N SER A 255 12.30 11.90 -8.14
CA SER A 255 13.53 11.86 -8.96
C SER A 255 13.45 10.78 -10.05
N MET A 256 12.91 9.61 -9.71
CA MET A 256 12.73 8.49 -10.63
C MET A 256 11.49 8.65 -11.53
N LYS A 257 10.62 9.62 -11.25
CA LYS A 257 9.31 9.84 -11.91
C LYS A 257 8.42 8.60 -11.94
N LEU A 258 8.62 7.70 -10.97
CA LEU A 258 7.88 6.44 -10.83
C LEU A 258 7.02 6.50 -9.57
N TYR A 259 5.79 6.98 -9.73
CA TYR A 259 4.84 7.14 -8.62
C TYR A 259 4.23 5.79 -8.25
N PHE A 260 4.88 5.12 -7.31
CA PHE A 260 4.55 3.80 -6.82
C PHE A 260 4.13 3.89 -5.35
N PRO A 261 2.83 4.02 -5.05
CA PRO A 261 2.33 4.25 -3.69
C PRO A 261 2.82 3.27 -2.60
N PRO A 262 2.90 1.94 -2.83
CA PRO A 262 3.28 1.00 -1.78
C PRO A 262 4.64 1.27 -1.12
N CYS A 263 5.59 1.92 -1.81
CA CYS A 263 6.88 2.24 -1.21
C CYS A 263 6.78 3.22 -0.03
N GLY A 264 5.77 4.10 0.00
CA GLY A 264 5.51 4.99 1.13
C GLY A 264 5.06 4.23 2.37
N ALA A 265 4.24 3.19 2.18
CA ALA A 265 3.84 2.32 3.28
C ALA A 265 5.02 1.51 3.81
N ILE A 266 5.87 0.96 2.92
CA ILE A 266 7.08 0.23 3.34
C ILE A 266 8.03 1.10 4.16
N ALA A 267 8.13 2.39 3.81
CA ALA A 267 8.97 3.34 4.54
C ALA A 267 8.42 3.72 5.92
N THR A 268 7.11 3.61 6.12
CA THR A 268 6.47 3.92 7.40
C THR A 268 6.18 2.71 8.26
N LEU A 269 6.23 1.51 7.69
CA LEU A 269 6.00 0.26 8.39
C LEU A 269 6.99 0.04 9.56
N PRO A 270 8.27 0.43 9.51
CA PRO A 270 9.18 0.33 10.65
C PRO A 270 8.70 1.02 11.91
N PHE A 271 7.85 2.04 11.87
CA PHE A 271 7.43 2.80 13.06
C PHE A 271 6.40 2.06 13.93
N ILE A 272 5.81 0.95 13.44
CA ILE A 272 4.92 0.08 14.23
C ILE A 272 5.60 -1.16 14.80
N ILE A 273 6.78 -1.53 14.28
CA ILE A 273 7.44 -2.80 14.60
C ILE A 273 8.04 -2.76 16.03
N PRO A 274 8.12 -3.87 16.78
CA PRO A 274 8.92 -3.93 18.00
C PRO A 274 10.42 -3.74 17.73
N GLU A 275 11.18 -3.16 18.66
CA GLU A 275 12.61 -2.84 18.49
C GLU A 275 13.45 -4.07 18.08
N GLY A 276 13.21 -5.22 18.72
CA GLY A 276 13.95 -6.46 18.46
C GLY A 276 13.76 -7.06 17.06
N ALA A 277 12.72 -6.68 16.32
CA ALA A 277 12.45 -7.17 14.97
C ALA A 277 12.88 -6.17 13.87
N MET A 278 13.27 -4.95 14.24
CA MET A 278 13.50 -3.86 13.29
C MET A 278 14.65 -4.15 12.31
N MET A 279 15.75 -4.75 12.77
CA MET A 279 16.91 -5.02 11.91
C MET A 279 16.68 -6.17 10.93
N ARG A 280 15.70 -7.05 11.20
CA ARG A 280 15.30 -8.12 10.28
C ARG A 280 14.39 -7.60 9.17
N PHE A 281 13.63 -6.55 9.45
CA PHE A 281 12.63 -5.99 8.55
C PHE A 281 13.13 -5.74 7.11
N PRO A 282 14.28 -5.08 6.85
CA PRO A 282 14.73 -4.87 5.48
C PRO A 282 15.04 -6.18 4.76
N ILE A 283 15.57 -7.17 5.48
CA ILE A 283 15.90 -8.49 4.91
C ILE A 283 14.61 -9.23 4.54
N GLU A 284 13.63 -9.27 5.44
CA GLU A 284 12.33 -9.91 5.19
C GLU A 284 11.56 -9.25 4.05
N ILE A 285 11.53 -7.91 4.02
CA ILE A 285 10.89 -7.16 2.94
C ILE A 285 11.55 -7.45 1.60
N MET A 286 12.88 -7.48 1.54
CA MET A 286 13.60 -7.76 0.30
C MET A 286 13.40 -9.20 -0.17
N ALA A 287 13.45 -10.17 0.75
CA ALA A 287 13.17 -11.57 0.42
C ALA A 287 11.73 -11.75 -0.10
N GLY A 288 10.75 -11.18 0.60
CA GLY A 288 9.35 -11.17 0.15
C GLY A 288 9.17 -10.51 -1.22
N THR A 289 9.81 -9.36 -1.43
CA THR A 289 9.80 -8.64 -2.72
C THR A 289 10.31 -9.50 -3.86
N LEU A 290 11.43 -10.21 -3.68
CA LEU A 290 11.99 -11.09 -4.69
C LEU A 290 11.06 -12.26 -5.03
N ILE A 291 10.44 -12.87 -4.01
CA ILE A 291 9.47 -13.96 -4.21
C ILE A 291 8.27 -13.45 -5.00
N PHE A 292 7.65 -12.34 -4.58
CA PHE A 292 6.53 -11.75 -5.30
C PHE A 292 6.93 -11.35 -6.72
N ALA A 293 8.09 -10.72 -6.92
CA ALA A 293 8.60 -10.35 -8.24
C ALA A 293 8.72 -11.56 -9.19
N CYS A 294 9.32 -12.67 -8.72
CA CYS A 294 9.43 -13.90 -9.50
C CYS A 294 8.06 -14.44 -9.92
N VAL A 295 7.10 -14.46 -9.00
CA VAL A 295 5.73 -14.95 -9.29
C VAL A 295 5.00 -14.01 -10.25
N VAL A 296 5.12 -12.68 -10.10
CA VAL A 296 4.55 -11.73 -11.07
C VAL A 296 5.10 -11.98 -12.47
N VAL A 297 6.42 -12.14 -12.62
CA VAL A 297 7.03 -12.36 -13.93
C VAL A 297 6.50 -13.65 -14.58
N ALA A 298 6.36 -14.73 -13.81
CA ALA A 298 5.78 -15.98 -14.28
C ALA A 298 4.32 -15.81 -14.73
N VAL A 299 3.47 -15.24 -13.87
CA VAL A 299 2.03 -15.02 -14.16
C VAL A 299 1.81 -14.06 -15.33
N SER A 300 2.62 -13.00 -15.42
CA SER A 300 2.48 -11.96 -16.45
C SER A 300 2.97 -12.43 -17.82
N LYS A 301 3.96 -13.33 -17.87
CA LYS A 301 4.44 -13.93 -19.13
C LYS A 301 3.32 -14.73 -19.80
N GLU A 302 2.61 -15.57 -19.04
CA GLU A 302 1.44 -16.30 -19.54
C GLU A 302 0.34 -15.37 -20.04
N GLN A 303 0.05 -14.29 -19.30
CA GLN A 303 -1.03 -13.35 -19.66
C GLN A 303 -0.70 -12.50 -20.88
N ARG A 304 0.53 -12.01 -21.03
CA ARG A 304 0.95 -11.25 -22.22
C ARG A 304 0.94 -12.12 -23.47
N ILE A 305 1.31 -13.41 -23.35
CA ILE A 305 1.20 -14.37 -24.45
C ILE A 305 -0.28 -14.57 -24.83
N ALA A 306 -1.15 -14.81 -23.85
CA ALA A 306 -2.58 -14.99 -24.10
C ALA A 306 -3.26 -13.75 -24.71
N LEU A 307 -2.86 -12.53 -24.29
CA LEU A 307 -3.35 -11.27 -24.85
C LEU A 307 -2.89 -11.08 -26.29
N ARG A 308 -1.61 -11.29 -26.61
CA ARG A 308 -1.12 -11.23 -28.00
C ARG A 308 -1.80 -12.24 -28.90
N VAL A 309 -1.96 -13.48 -28.44
CA VAL A 309 -2.68 -14.52 -29.20
C VAL A 309 -4.12 -14.11 -29.45
N LYS A 310 -4.79 -13.46 -28.50
CA LYS A 310 -6.16 -12.97 -28.66
C LYS A 310 -6.27 -11.71 -29.54
N GLU A 311 -5.26 -10.86 -29.57
CA GLU A 311 -5.17 -9.73 -30.51
C GLU A 311 -4.91 -10.22 -31.95
N ILE A 312 -4.12 -11.28 -32.12
CA ILE A 312 -3.83 -11.89 -33.43
C ILE A 312 -5.01 -12.74 -33.94
N LEU A 313 -5.74 -13.43 -33.06
CA LEU A 313 -6.85 -14.33 -33.40
C LEU A 313 -8.25 -13.73 -33.17
N GLY A 314 -8.35 -12.50 -32.69
CA GLY A 314 -9.62 -11.80 -32.52
C GLY A 314 -10.22 -11.42 -33.88
N PRO A 315 -11.56 -11.42 -34.03
CA PRO A 315 -12.17 -11.03 -35.30
C PRO A 315 -11.75 -9.59 -35.66
N GLN A 316 -11.11 -9.44 -36.82
CA GLN A 316 -10.99 -8.16 -37.49
C GLN A 316 -12.40 -7.78 -37.97
N ASN A 317 -13.15 -7.08 -37.11
CA ASN A 317 -14.37 -6.39 -37.51
C ASN A 317 -14.09 -4.89 -37.56
#